data_AF-A0AAD2VNM3-F1
#
_entry.id   AF-A0AAD2VNM3-F1
#
_cell.length_a   1.000
_cell.length_b   1.000
_cell.length_c   1.000
_cell.angle_alpha   90.00
_cell.angle_beta   90.00
_cell.angle_gamma   90.00
#
_symmetry.space_group_name_H-M   'P 1'
#
loop_
_entity.id
_entity.type
_entity.pdbx_description
1 polymer ?
#
loop_
_entity_poly.entity_id
_entity_poly.type
_entity_poly.pdbx_seq_one_letter_code
_entity_poly.pdbx_strand_id
1 'polypeptide(L)' 'MNAKIRYGLSAAVLALIGAGASAPEILDQFLDEKEGNHTTAYRDGAGIWTICRGAILVDGKPVVPGMK' A
#
# COMPACT_ATOMS: atom_id res chain seq x y z
N MET A 1 1.19 2.95 -34.26
CA MET A 1 1.32 2.19 -32.99
C MET A 1 0.49 2.92 -31.95
N ASN A 2 -0.65 2.34 -31.54
CA ASN A 2 -1.48 2.92 -30.47
C ASN A 2 -0.76 2.62 -29.15
N ALA A 3 0.00 3.59 -28.64
CA ALA A 3 0.62 3.46 -27.34
C ALA A 3 -0.51 3.43 -26.30
N LYS A 4 -0.96 2.22 -25.93
CA LYS A 4 -1.82 2.03 -24.77
C LYS A 4 -1.10 2.70 -23.61
N ILE A 5 -1.61 3.83 -23.15
CA ILE A 5 -1.10 4.50 -21.96
C ILE A 5 -1.30 3.49 -20.82
N ARG A 6 -0.20 2.87 -20.39
CA ARG A 6 -0.22 2.00 -19.21
C ARG A 6 -0.11 2.94 -18.03
N TYR A 7 -1.25 3.39 -17.52
CA TYR A 7 -1.34 4.42 -16.47
C TYR A 7 -0.66 4.05 -15.14
N GLY A 8 0.01 2.90 -15.01
CA GLY A 8 0.57 2.41 -13.74
C GLY A 8 -0.49 1.99 -12.71
N LEU A 9 -1.76 2.32 -12.98
CA LEU A 9 -2.95 2.06 -12.18
C LEU A 9 -3.61 0.74 -12.59
N SER A 10 -4.19 0.03 -11.62
CA SER A 10 -4.98 -1.16 -11.88
C SER A 10 -6.38 -0.84 -12.41
N ALA A 11 -7.09 -1.89 -12.85
CA ALA A 11 -8.50 -1.78 -13.20
C ALA A 11 -9.38 -1.33 -12.02
N ALA A 12 -9.07 -1.73 -10.78
CA ALA A 12 -9.84 -1.35 -9.61
C ALA A 12 -9.68 0.15 -9.29
N VAL A 13 -8.44 0.65 -9.33
CA VAL A 13 -8.18 2.08 -9.12
C VAL A 13 -8.80 2.93 -10.23
N LEU A 14 -8.73 2.49 -11.49
CA LEU A 14 -9.41 3.16 -12.60
C LEU A 14 -10.94 3.16 -12.46
N ALA A 15 -11.53 2.09 -11.93
CA ALA A 15 -12.96 2.03 -11.67
C ALA A 15 -13.39 3.02 -10.58
N LEU A 16 -12.61 3.15 -9.50
CA LEU A 16 -12.87 4.12 -8.43
C LEU A 16 -12.80 5.56 -8.94
N ILE A 17 -11.81 5.87 -9.79
CA ILE A 17 -11.71 7.19 -10.45
C ILE A 17 -12.95 7.44 -11.33
N GLY A 18 -13.34 6.46 -12.16
CA GLY A 18 -14.51 6.57 -13.03
C GLY A 18 -15.84 6.69 -12.27
N ALA A 19 -15.93 6.09 -11.08
CA ALA A 19 -17.09 6.19 -10.20
C ALA A 19 -17.14 7.50 -9.39
N GLY A 20 -16.09 8.33 -9.44
CA GLY A 20 -16.01 9.57 -8.66
C GLY A 20 -15.81 9.33 -7.16
N ALA A 21 -15.14 8.24 -6.78
CA ALA A 21 -14.79 7.95 -5.39
C ALA A 21 -13.92 9.06 -4.79
N SER A 22 -13.92 9.17 -3.46
CA SER A 22 -13.11 10.19 -2.78
C SER A 22 -11.61 9.89 -2.91
N ALA A 23 -10.77 10.93 -2.82
CA ALA A 23 -9.32 10.77 -2.91
C ALA A 23 -8.75 9.77 -1.87
N PRO A 24 -9.23 9.72 -0.60
CA PRO A 24 -8.80 8.71 0.36
C PRO A 24 -9.10 7.28 -0.10
N GLU A 25 -10.28 7.01 -0.67
CA GLU A 25 -10.66 5.67 -1.12
C GLU A 25 -9.81 5.19 -2.31
N ILE A 26 -9.54 6.09 -3.25
CA ILE A 26 -8.66 5.81 -4.40
C ILE A 26 -7.24 5.52 -3.93
N LEU A 27 -6.74 6.31 -2.99
CA LEU A 27 -5.41 6.13 -2.41
C LEU A 27 -5.30 4.81 -1.64
N ASP A 28 -6.30 4.49 -0.81
CA ASP A 28 -6.32 3.28 0.00
C ASP A 28 -6.25 2.02 -0.88
N GLN A 29 -7.07 1.97 -1.93
CA GLN A 29 -7.03 0.86 -2.91
C GLN A 29 -5.68 0.76 -3.62
N PHE A 30 -5.08 1.90 -4.01
CA PHE A 30 -3.78 1.90 -4.66
C PHE A 30 -2.67 1.39 -3.72
N LEU A 31 -2.66 1.85 -2.46
CA LEU A 31 -1.68 1.41 -1.47
C LEU A 31 -1.84 -0.08 -1.15
N ASP A 32 -3.07 -0.58 -1.03
CA ASP A 32 -3.32 -2.01 -0.82
C ASP A 32 -2.78 -2.87 -1.96
N GLU A 33 -2.85 -2.40 -3.21
CA GLU A 33 -2.29 -3.14 -4.35
C GLU A 33 -0.77 -3.10 -4.42
N LYS A 34 -0.14 -1.99 -4.01
CA LYS A 34 1.30 -1.79 -4.15
C LYS A 34 2.10 -2.25 -2.94
N GLU A 35 1.54 -2.05 -1.75
CA GLU A 35 2.22 -2.26 -0.48
C GLU A 35 1.57 -3.40 0.31
N GLY A 36 0.30 -3.70 0.05
CA GLY A 36 -0.47 -4.66 0.84
C GLY A 36 -0.81 -4.12 2.23
N ASN A 37 -1.45 -4.94 3.07
CA ASN A 37 -1.66 -4.61 4.48
C ASN A 37 -1.22 -5.79 5.36
N HIS A 38 0.01 -5.70 5.86
CA HIS A 38 0.59 -6.75 6.69
C HIS A 38 0.36 -6.45 8.17
N THR A 39 -0.71 -7.01 8.76
CA THR A 39 -1.02 -6.89 10.20
C THR A 39 -0.08 -7.68 11.11
N THR A 40 1.07 -8.11 10.60
CA THR A 40 2.12 -8.77 11.36
C THR A 40 3.46 -8.26 10.87
N ALA A 41 4.35 -7.93 11.80
CA ALA A 41 5.67 -7.43 11.48
C ALA A 41 6.44 -8.40 10.57
N TYR A 42 7.04 -7.86 9.50
CA TYR A 42 7.85 -8.58 8.52
C TYR A 42 9.20 -7.88 8.33
N ARG A 43 10.16 -8.58 7.72
CA ARG A 43 11.42 -7.98 7.26
C ARG A 43 11.22 -7.44 5.86
N ASP A 44 11.39 -6.13 5.68
CA ASP A 44 11.35 -5.53 4.34
C ASP A 44 12.61 -5.85 3.51
N GLY A 45 12.68 -5.31 2.29
CA GLY A 45 13.80 -5.52 1.38
C GLY A 45 15.15 -4.97 1.87
N ALA A 46 15.14 -4.07 2.86
CA ALA A 46 16.35 -3.57 3.52
C ALA A 46 16.69 -4.35 4.82
N GLY A 47 15.88 -5.35 5.17
CA GLY A 47 16.03 -6.11 6.40
C GLY A 47 15.64 -5.32 7.64
N ILE A 48 14.76 -4.32 7.54
CA ILE A 48 14.19 -3.58 8.68
C ILE A 48 12.88 -4.26 9.09
N TRP A 49 12.58 -4.27 10.40
CA TRP A 49 11.29 -4.75 10.88
C TRP A 49 10.22 -3.69 10.61
N THR A 50 9.19 -4.11 9.89
CA THR A 50 8.18 -3.23 9.29
C THR A 50 6.81 -3.87 9.45
N ILE A 51 5.76 -3.08 9.68
CA ILE A 51 4.37 -3.57 9.85
C ILE A 51 3.39 -2.70 9.04
N CYS A 52 2.19 -3.24 8.80
CA CYS A 52 1.12 -2.63 8.02
C CYS A 52 1.59 -2.30 6.59
N ARG A 53 1.63 -0.99 6.27
CA ARG A 53 2.05 -0.41 4.99
C ARG A 53 3.37 0.35 5.18
N GLY A 54 4.44 -0.36 5.52
CA GLY A 54 5.76 0.26 5.64
C GLY A 54 6.06 0.97 6.97
N ALA A 55 5.28 0.77 8.03
CA ALA A 55 5.53 1.41 9.33
C ALA A 55 6.71 0.74 10.05
N ILE A 56 7.71 1.54 10.42
CA ILE A 56 8.89 1.11 11.21
C ILE A 56 8.83 1.53 12.68
N LEU A 57 7.86 2.39 13.02
CA LEU A 57 7.57 2.86 14.37
C LEU A 57 6.07 2.69 14.64
N VAL A 58 5.74 2.16 15.82
CA VAL A 58 4.37 2.09 16.36
C VAL A 58 4.41 2.70 17.76
N ASP A 59 3.58 3.70 18.01
CA ASP A 59 3.55 4.47 19.27
C ASP A 59 4.93 5.00 19.72
N GLY A 60 5.75 5.42 18.76
CA GLY A 60 7.10 5.92 19.00
C GLY A 60 8.14 4.85 19.31
N LYS A 61 7.79 3.55 19.25
CA LYS A 61 8.71 2.43 19.47
C LYS A 61 9.06 1.72 18.16
N PRO A 62 10.31 1.26 17.98
CA PRO A 62 10.69 0.43 16.84
C PRO A 62 9.82 -0.82 16.72
N VAL A 63 9.47 -1.16 15.49
CA VAL A 63 8.78 -2.43 15.21
C VAL A 63 9.73 -3.59 15.50
N VAL A 64 9.20 -4.63 16.16
CA VAL A 64 9.94 -5.82 16.57
C VAL A 64 9.24 -7.09 16.08
N PRO A 65 9.97 -8.23 15.96
CA PRO A 65 9.35 -9.48 15.54
C PRO A 65 8.16 -9.85 16.45
N GLY A 66 7.04 -10.23 15.84
CA GLY A 66 5.83 -10.62 16.56
C GLY A 66 4.85 -9.49 16.89
N MET A 67 5.17 -8.23 16.57
CA MET A 67 4.18 -7.14 16.62
C MET A 67 3.04 -7.35 15.62
N LYS A 68 1.83 -6.97 16.02
CA LYS A 68 0.57 -7.03 15.27
C LYS A 68 -0.29 -5.80 15.55
#